data_AF-A0A451B4N4-F1
#
_entry.id   AF-A0A451B4N4-F1
#
_cell.length_a   1.000
_cell.length_b   1.000
_cell.length_c   1.000
_cell.angle_alpha   90.00
_cell.angle_beta   90.00
_cell.angle_gamma   90.00
#
_symmetry.space_group_name_H-M   'P 1'
#
loop_
_entity.id
_entity.type
_entity.pdbx_description
1 polymer ?
#
loop_
_entity_poly.entity_id
_entity_poly.type
_entity_poly.pdbx_seq_one_letter_code
_entity_poly.pdbx_strand_id
1 'polypeptide(L)' 'MKDRSKRKTYLIAFIDDATRVIPYAAFSLAENPRAFLPVFKQAIVRRGLPERLYVDNGSSYRSNHLSLVCAKLG' A
#
# COMPACT_ATOMS: atom_id res chain seq x y z
N MET A 1 23.08 21.24 -11.36
CA MET A 1 22.64 19.83 -11.53
C MET A 1 22.34 19.29 -10.14
N LYS A 2 21.13 18.79 -9.88
CA LYS A 2 20.79 18.19 -8.57
C LYS A 2 21.65 16.94 -8.35
N ASP A 3 22.22 16.85 -7.17
CA ASP A 3 22.99 15.74 -6.61
C ASP A 3 22.44 14.36 -7.05
N ARG A 4 23.28 13.52 -7.68
CA ARG A 4 22.96 12.13 -8.03
C ARG A 4 23.15 11.22 -6.80
N SER A 5 22.68 11.63 -5.63
CA SER A 5 22.75 10.77 -4.45
C SER A 5 21.73 9.65 -4.56
N LYS A 6 22.19 8.43 -4.28
CA LYS A 6 21.33 7.25 -4.23
C LYS A 6 20.39 7.42 -3.04
N ARG A 7 19.09 7.52 -3.31
CA ARG A 7 18.06 7.59 -2.27
C ARG A 7 17.38 6.23 -2.12
N LYS A 8 17.18 5.79 -0.88
CA LYS A 8 16.38 4.59 -0.59
C LYS A 8 14.96 4.78 -1.11
N THR A 9 14.46 3.75 -1.80
CA THR A 9 13.08 3.66 -2.28
C THR A 9 12.39 2.44 -1.69
N TYR A 10 11.08 2.52 -1.54
CA TYR A 10 10.23 1.46 -1.04
C TYR A 10 9.27 1.06 -2.15
N LEU A 11 9.16 -0.24 -2.43
CA LEU A 11 8.09 -0.75 -3.29
C LEU A 11 6.90 -1.10 -2.39
N ILE A 12 5.77 -0.44 -2.62
CA ILE A 12 4.50 -0.82 -1.99
C ILE A 12 3.72 -1.63 -3.02
N ALA A 13 3.44 -2.88 -2.72
CA ALA A 13 2.77 -3.81 -3.62
C ALA A 13 1.65 -4.55 -2.90
N PHE A 14 0.52 -4.69 -3.57
CA PHE A 14 -0.55 -5.60 -3.16
C PHE A 14 -0.44 -6.88 -3.99
N ILE A 15 -0.66 -8.02 -3.36
CA ILE A 15 -0.71 -9.31 -4.02
C ILE A 15 -1.96 -10.05 -3.56
N ASP A 16 -2.68 -10.60 -4.52
CA ASP A 16 -3.78 -11.53 -4.27
C ASP A 16 -3.20 -12.88 -3.82
N ASP A 17 -3.67 -13.40 -2.69
CA ASP A 17 -3.07 -14.57 -2.05
C ASP A 17 -3.35 -15.87 -2.84
N ALA A 18 -4.55 -15.99 -3.42
CA ALA A 18 -4.97 -17.15 -4.19
C ALA A 18 -4.34 -17.20 -5.59
N THR A 19 -4.37 -16.09 -6.33
CA THR A 19 -3.98 -16.03 -7.75
C THR A 19 -2.58 -15.47 -7.98
N ARG A 20 -1.96 -14.89 -6.95
CA ARG A 20 -0.68 -14.16 -7.05
C ARG A 20 -0.67 -12.99 -8.03
N VAL A 21 -1.84 -12.55 -8.49
CA VAL A 21 -1.98 -11.32 -9.27
C VAL A 21 -1.56 -10.14 -8.40
N ILE A 22 -0.87 -9.16 -8.99
CA ILE A 22 -0.54 -7.89 -8.35
C ILE A 22 -1.59 -6.87 -8.79
N PRO A 23 -2.61 -6.52 -7.96
CA PRO A 23 -3.64 -5.56 -8.36
C PRO A 23 -3.05 -4.18 -8.64
N TYR A 24 -2.04 -3.78 -7.87
CA TYR A 24 -1.27 -2.58 -8.08
C TYR A 24 0.01 -2.57 -7.25
N ALA A 25 1.05 -1.93 -7.78
CA ALA A 25 2.29 -1.65 -7.06
C ALA A 25 2.89 -0.32 -7.53
N ALA A 26 3.57 0.40 -6.62
CA ALA A 26 4.25 1.65 -6.95
C ALA A 26 5.46 1.89 -6.04
N PHE A 27 6.46 2.59 -6.57
CA PHE A 27 7.59 3.06 -5.79
C PHE A 27 7.24 4.31 -4.99
N SER A 28 7.75 4.36 -3.76
CA SER A 28 7.63 5.48 -2.83
C SER A 28 9.00 5.82 -2.23
N LEU A 29 9.14 7.07 -1.78
CA LEU A 29 10.32 7.53 -1.04
C LEU A 29 10.13 7.46 0.49
N ALA A 30 8.99 6.95 0.94
CA ALA A 30 8.63 6.80 2.34
C ALA A 30 7.79 5.54 2.58
N GLU A 31 7.93 4.99 3.78
CA GLU A 31 7.14 3.88 4.30
C GLU A 31 6.25 4.44 5.41
N ASN A 32 5.08 4.98 5.05
CA ASN A 32 4.11 5.54 5.99
C ASN A 32 2.69 5.47 5.37
N PRO A 33 1.62 5.68 6.16
CA PRO A 33 0.24 5.62 5.65
C PRO A 33 -0.04 6.54 4.47
N ARG A 34 0.60 7.72 4.39
CA ARG A 34 0.41 8.68 3.30
C ARG A 34 0.94 8.15 1.96
N ALA A 35 2.00 7.34 2.00
CA ALA A 35 2.51 6.63 0.83
C ALA A 35 1.67 5.40 0.48
N PHE A 36 1.16 4.69 1.48
CA PHE A 36 0.39 3.46 1.32
C PHE A 36 -1.01 3.66 0.74
N LEU A 37 -1.79 4.59 1.30
CA LEU A 37 -3.22 4.76 0.96
C LEU A 37 -3.49 5.06 -0.51
N PRO A 38 -2.68 5.88 -1.22
CA PRO A 38 -2.84 6.05 -2.66
C PRO A 38 -2.66 4.74 -3.43
N VAL A 39 -1.68 3.91 -3.06
CA VAL A 39 -1.43 2.61 -3.68
C VAL A 39 -2.58 1.65 -3.39
N PHE A 40 -3.10 1.65 -2.16
CA PHE A 40 -4.27 0.85 -1.78
C PHE A 40 -5.52 1.23 -2.57
N LYS A 41 -5.81 2.54 -2.68
CA LYS A 41 -6.90 3.06 -3.51
C LYS A 41 -6.79 2.58 -4.95
N GLN A 42 -5.57 2.63 -5.52
CA GLN A 42 -5.31 2.21 -6.89
C GLN A 42 -5.49 0.69 -7.09
N ALA A 43 -5.17 -0.13 -6.07
CA ALA A 43 -5.47 -1.57 -6.09
C ALA A 43 -6.99 -1.81 -6.10
N ILE A 44 -7.74 -1.14 -5.23
CA ILE A 44 -9.21 -1.29 -5.12
C ILE A 44 -9.89 -0.87 -6.43
N VAL A 45 -9.54 0.29 -6.98
CA VAL A 45 -10.17 0.79 -8.21
C VAL A 45 -9.96 -0.15 -9.41
N ARG A 46 -8.85 -0.92 -9.43
CA ARG A 46 -8.53 -1.83 -10.55
C ARG A 46 -9.13 -3.23 -10.41
N ARG A 47 -9.28 -3.74 -9.19
CA ARG A 47 -9.63 -5.15 -8.95
C ARG A 47 -10.78 -5.37 -7.98
N GLY A 48 -11.34 -4.30 -7.41
CA GLY A 48 -12.39 -4.36 -6.40
C GLY A 48 -11.84 -4.36 -4.98
N LEU A 49 -12.74 -4.31 -4.02
CA LEU A 49 -12.42 -4.36 -2.60
C LEU A 49 -12.08 -5.81 -2.20
N PRO A 50 -10.92 -6.08 -1.56
CA PRO A 50 -10.63 -7.41 -1.04
C PRO A 50 -11.49 -7.71 0.20
N GLU A 51 -11.83 -8.98 0.43
CA GLU A 51 -12.53 -9.39 1.67
C GLU A 51 -11.65 -9.13 2.91
N ARG A 52 -10.33 -9.33 2.77
CA ARG A 52 -9.37 -9.15 3.86
C ARG A 52 -8.10 -8.49 3.33
N LEU A 53 -7.62 -7.51 4.09
CA LEU A 53 -6.33 -6.89 3.85
C LEU A 53 -5.31 -7.43 4.86
N TYR A 54 -4.39 -8.27 4.37
CA TYR A 54 -3.24 -8.72 5.14
C TYR A 54 -2.06 -7.77 4.92
N VAL A 55 -1.52 -7.25 6.02
CA VAL A 55 -0.36 -6.37 6.05
C VAL A 55 0.68 -6.98 6.98
N ASP A 56 1.95 -6.68 6.73
CA ASP A 56 2.99 -7.04 7.69
C ASP A 56 2.84 -6.22 8.99
N ASN A 57 3.58 -6.61 10.03
CA ASN A 57 3.52 -5.96 11.34
C ASN A 57 4.24 -4.58 11.39
N GLY A 58 4.55 -3.99 10.25
CA GLY A 58 5.16 -2.68 10.14
C GLY A 58 4.33 -1.58 10.80
N SER A 59 5.01 -0.65 11.47
CA SER A 59 4.38 0.47 12.18
C SER A 59 3.49 1.33 11.27
N SER A 60 3.82 1.39 9.98
CA SER A 60 3.04 2.07 8.94
C SER A 60 1.65 1.49 8.72
N TYR A 61 1.44 0.22 9.05
CA TYR A 61 0.16 -0.47 8.85
C TYR A 61 -0.66 -0.56 10.14
N ARG A 62 -0.03 -0.33 11.31
CA ARG A 62 -0.71 -0.27 12.62
C ARG A 62 -1.34 1.09 12.93
N SER A 63 -1.54 1.94 11.92
CA SER A 63 -2.12 3.27 12.13
C SER A 63 -3.64 3.20 12.32
N ASN A 64 -4.18 3.93 13.30
CA ASN A 64 -5.63 4.05 13.52
C ASN A 64 -6.38 4.55 12.26
N HIS A 65 -5.70 5.35 11.44
CA HIS A 65 -6.25 5.84 10.19
C HIS A 65 -6.49 4.72 9.17
N LEU A 66 -5.58 3.74 9.05
CA LEU A 66 -5.78 2.60 8.14
C LEU A 66 -6.97 1.75 8.61
N SER A 67 -7.04 1.46 9.91
CA SER A 67 -8.18 0.74 10.51
C SER A 67 -9.51 1.44 10.22
N LEU A 68 -9.57 2.77 10.38
CA LEU A 68 -10.77 3.55 10.07
C LEU A 68 -11.14 3.52 8.58
N VAL A 69 -10.14 3.56 7.69
CA VAL A 69 -10.39 3.45 6.24
C VAL A 69 -10.97 2.09 5.90
N CYS A 70 -10.37 1.00 6.40
CA CYS A 70 -10.90 -0.35 6.16
C CYS A 70 -12.33 -0.48 6.72
N ALA A 71 -12.58 -0.04 7.96
CA ALA A 71 -13.92 -0.09 8.55
C ALA A 71 -15.00 0.69 7.75
N LYS A 72 -14.60 1.73 7.01
CA LYS A 72 -15.51 2.50 6.14
C LYS A 72 -15.75 1.85 4.78
N LEU A 73 -14.83 1.00 4.32
CA LEU A 73 -14.94 0.35 3.02
C LEU A 73 -15.84 -0.89 3.07
N GLY A 74 -16.08 -1.44 4.26
CA GLY A 74 -16.85 -2.67 4.50
C GLY A 74 -15.94 -3.83 4.87
#